data_AF-A0A838VPN1-F1
#
_entry.id   AF-A0A838VPN1-F1
#
_cell.length_a   1.000
_cell.length_b   1.000
_cell.length_c   1.000
_cell.angle_alpha   90.00
_cell.angle_beta   90.00
_cell.angle_gamma   90.00
#
_symmetry.space_group_name_H-M   'P 1'
#
loop_
_entity.id
_entity.type
_entity.pdbx_description
1 polymer ?
#
loop_
_entity_poly.entity_id
_entity_poly.type
_entity_poly.pdbx_seq_one_letter_code
_entity_poly.pdbx_strand_id
1 'polypeptide(L)'
;MTQAQQFTDQVSAKRATSVSAPVKPTTPAATQASTSAAPKTEEEPVLAIHNIQGNILGGFNKDNQTLIFFELEFPFAFKAWLKTQIQFISTASEVIAFNRLFKSMKKRRGYEGTIKS
;
A
#
# COMPACT_ATOMS: atom_id res chain seq x y z
N MET A 1 49.55 24.60 3.63
CA MET A 1 49.66 23.63 2.52
C MET A 1 50.60 22.53 2.98
N THR A 2 50.27 21.27 3.21
CA THR A 2 49.05 20.47 3.04
C THR A 2 49.27 19.24 3.92
N GLN A 3 48.38 18.97 4.87
CA GLN A 3 48.31 17.72 5.63
C GLN A 3 46.96 17.08 5.29
N ALA A 4 46.96 16.00 4.51
CA ALA A 4 45.81 15.13 4.32
C ALA A 4 46.23 13.90 3.53
N GLN A 5 46.73 12.86 4.20
CA GLN A 5 46.58 11.49 3.70
C GLN A 5 47.05 10.55 4.81
N GLN A 6 46.15 9.67 5.26
CA GLN A 6 46.37 8.36 5.91
C GLN A 6 45.33 8.14 7.00
N PHE A 7 44.18 7.55 6.65
CA PHE A 7 43.34 6.79 7.58
C PHE A 7 42.35 5.93 6.79
N THR A 8 42.85 4.89 6.13
CA THR A 8 42.05 3.79 5.61
C THR A 8 42.93 2.56 5.61
N ASP A 9 42.81 1.77 6.67
CA ASP A 9 42.84 0.30 6.66
C ASP A 9 42.82 -0.16 8.11
N GLN A 10 42.19 -1.32 8.35
CA GLN A 10 42.01 -2.02 9.63
C GLN A 10 40.63 -1.88 10.28
N VAL A 11 39.63 -2.58 9.73
CA VAL A 11 38.82 -3.52 10.53
C VAL A 11 38.49 -4.73 9.65
N SER A 12 39.44 -5.66 9.52
CA SER A 12 39.20 -7.02 9.06
C SER A 12 39.34 -7.98 10.25
N ALA A 13 38.58 -9.07 10.18
CA ALA A 13 38.54 -10.20 11.10
C ALA A 13 37.73 -9.98 12.40
N LYS A 14 36.46 -10.41 12.36
CA LYS A 14 35.96 -11.54 13.19
C LYS A 14 34.49 -11.83 12.89
N ARG A 15 34.23 -12.84 12.05
CA ARG A 15 33.26 -13.93 12.33
C ARG A 15 33.32 -14.97 11.22
N ALA A 16 33.91 -16.12 11.52
CA ALA A 16 33.66 -17.35 10.79
C ALA A 16 32.46 -18.03 11.45
N THR A 17 31.39 -18.31 10.72
CA THR A 17 30.54 -19.48 11.00
C THR A 17 29.83 -19.91 9.72
N SER A 18 30.17 -21.13 9.30
CA SER A 18 29.56 -21.91 8.24
C SER A 18 28.09 -22.21 8.49
N VAL A 19 27.20 -22.06 7.49
CA VAL A 19 25.97 -22.85 7.38
C VAL A 19 25.67 -23.12 5.90
N SER A 20 25.30 -24.39 5.67
CA SER A 20 25.04 -25.10 4.42
C SER A 20 23.79 -24.64 3.64
N ALA A 21 23.66 -25.17 2.42
CA ALA A 21 22.69 -24.91 1.34
C ALA A 21 21.19 -25.18 1.69
N PRO A 22 20.23 -24.91 0.78
CA PRO A 22 18.85 -24.52 1.11
C PRO A 22 17.94 -25.69 1.48
N VAL A 23 17.13 -25.52 2.52
CA VAL A 23 15.99 -26.41 2.84
C VAL A 23 14.70 -25.73 2.38
N LYS A 24 14.06 -26.32 1.38
CA LYS A 24 12.71 -25.98 0.91
C LYS A 24 11.73 -26.15 2.09
N PRO A 25 10.92 -25.14 2.48
CA PRO A 25 9.95 -25.33 3.54
C PRO A 25 8.85 -26.30 3.07
N THR A 26 8.78 -27.44 3.74
CA THR A 26 7.72 -28.44 3.63
C THR A 26 6.44 -27.86 4.23
N THR A 27 5.39 -27.76 3.42
CA THR A 27 4.03 -27.39 3.83
C THR A 27 3.44 -28.46 4.76
N PRO A 28 3.02 -28.15 5.99
CA PRO A 28 2.07 -28.99 6.70
C PRO A 28 0.67 -28.66 6.16
N ALA A 29 0.03 -29.66 5.55
CA ALA A 29 -1.38 -29.60 5.18
C ALA A 29 -2.23 -29.37 6.45
N ALA A 30 -2.79 -28.18 6.59
CA ALA A 30 -3.78 -27.90 7.62
C ALA A 30 -5.15 -28.35 7.11
N THR A 31 -5.57 -29.54 7.54
CA THR A 31 -6.99 -29.93 7.54
C THR A 31 -7.72 -29.04 8.54
N GLN A 32 -8.59 -28.14 8.06
CA GLN A 32 -9.61 -27.54 8.90
C GLN A 32 -10.97 -27.77 8.25
N ALA A 33 -11.68 -28.77 8.78
CA ALA A 33 -13.11 -28.84 8.69
C ALA A 33 -13.67 -27.80 9.68
N SER A 34 -14.32 -26.75 9.19
CA SER A 34 -15.02 -25.79 10.04
C SER A 34 -16.52 -25.89 9.77
N THR A 35 -17.19 -26.81 10.46
CA THR A 35 -18.58 -26.61 10.84
C THR A 35 -18.61 -25.59 11.98
N SER A 36 -19.07 -24.37 11.70
CA SER A 36 -19.42 -23.43 12.77
C SER A 36 -20.76 -22.80 12.42
N ALA A 37 -21.77 -23.14 13.22
CA ALA A 37 -23.06 -22.47 13.26
C ALA A 37 -22.83 -20.95 13.38
N ALA A 38 -23.57 -20.16 12.61
CA ALA A 38 -23.45 -18.71 12.62
C ALA A 38 -23.79 -18.17 14.01
N PRO A 39 -22.86 -17.53 14.73
CA PRO A 39 -23.18 -16.82 15.95
C PRO A 39 -24.06 -15.61 15.60
N LYS A 40 -24.94 -15.25 16.53
CA LYS A 40 -25.84 -14.09 16.42
C LYS A 40 -25.02 -12.85 16.03
N THR A 41 -25.44 -12.21 14.94
CA THR A 41 -24.81 -11.03 14.37
C THR A 41 -24.75 -9.91 15.40
N GLU A 42 -23.58 -9.69 15.99
CA GLU A 42 -23.28 -8.39 16.58
C GLU A 42 -23.32 -7.36 15.44
N GLU A 43 -23.97 -6.21 15.67
CA GLU A 43 -24.06 -5.16 14.66
C GLU A 43 -22.65 -4.73 14.25
N GLU A 44 -22.30 -4.90 12.97
CA GLU A 44 -21.02 -4.49 12.44
C GLU A 44 -20.90 -2.95 12.50
N PRO A 45 -19.79 -2.41 13.03
CA PRO A 45 -19.61 -0.96 13.11
C PRO A 45 -19.52 -0.33 11.72
N VAL A 46 -20.17 0.84 11.57
CA VAL A 46 -20.15 1.61 10.32
C VAL A 46 -18.73 2.09 10.01
N LEU A 47 -18.27 1.83 8.78
CA LEU A 47 -16.93 2.20 8.33
C LEU A 47 -16.76 3.73 8.22
N ALA A 48 -15.67 4.23 8.81
CA ALA A 48 -15.25 5.62 8.71
C ALA A 48 -14.57 5.91 7.35
N ILE A 49 -15.37 5.97 6.28
CA ILE A 49 -14.88 6.10 4.88
C ILE A 49 -14.06 7.36 4.59
N HIS A 50 -14.10 8.38 5.46
CA HIS A 50 -13.25 9.57 5.37
C HIS A 50 -11.81 9.33 5.83
N ASN A 51 -11.55 8.22 6.52
CA ASN A 51 -10.22 7.83 7.00
C ASN A 51 -9.66 6.61 6.23
N ILE A 52 -10.32 6.21 5.15
CA ILE A 52 -9.89 5.10 4.29
C ILE A 52 -9.39 5.69 2.97
N GLN A 53 -8.24 5.23 2.48
CA GLN A 53 -7.70 5.70 1.19
C GLN A 53 -8.60 5.25 0.03
N GLY A 54 -8.80 6.14 -0.93
CA GLY A 54 -9.83 5.99 -1.97
C GLY A 54 -9.64 4.82 -2.93
N ASN A 55 -8.41 4.30 -3.05
CA ASN A 55 -8.18 3.11 -3.87
C ASN A 55 -8.63 1.81 -3.20
N ILE A 56 -8.93 1.82 -1.90
CA ILE A 56 -9.36 0.64 -1.14
C ILE A 56 -10.86 0.40 -1.36
N LEU A 57 -11.69 1.40 -1.04
CA LEU A 57 -13.15 1.33 -1.14
C LEU A 57 -13.63 2.40 -2.11
N GLY A 58 -14.15 1.97 -3.26
CA GLY A 58 -14.61 2.85 -4.35
C GLY A 58 -13.79 2.69 -5.62
N GLY A 59 -12.48 2.44 -5.46
CA GLY A 59 -11.54 2.11 -6.53
C GLY A 59 -11.24 3.30 -7.45
N PHE A 60 -9.97 3.49 -7.78
CA PHE A 60 -9.63 4.35 -8.92
C PHE A 60 -9.70 3.50 -10.19
N ASN A 61 -10.63 3.80 -11.09
CA ASN A 61 -10.64 3.19 -12.42
C ASN A 61 -9.48 3.79 -13.24
N LYS A 62 -8.27 3.26 -13.05
CA LYS A 62 -7.06 3.79 -13.66
C LYS A 62 -6.72 3.01 -14.91
N ASP A 63 -6.69 3.70 -16.06
CA ASP A 63 -6.08 3.16 -17.28
C ASP A 63 -4.54 3.15 -17.18
N ASN A 64 -3.97 4.00 -16.30
CA ASN A 64 -2.54 4.15 -16.09
C ASN A 64 -2.20 4.37 -14.60
N GLN A 65 -1.15 3.71 -14.11
CA GLN A 65 -0.66 3.87 -12.75
C GLN A 65 0.87 3.90 -12.71
N THR A 66 1.42 4.87 -11.97
CA THR A 66 2.84 4.92 -11.60
C THR A 66 2.98 4.46 -10.15
N LEU A 67 3.88 3.51 -9.92
CA LEU A 67 4.26 3.04 -8.58
C LEU A 67 5.66 3.58 -8.27
N ILE A 68 5.81 4.26 -7.14
CA ILE A 68 7.08 4.83 -6.69
C ILE A 68 7.53 4.03 -5.48
N PHE A 69 8.69 3.39 -5.59
CA PHE A 69 9.35 2.68 -4.51
C PHE A 69 10.53 3.53 -4.03
N PHE A 70 10.72 3.66 -2.73
CA PHE A 70 11.81 4.44 -2.15
C PHE A 70 12.24 3.85 -0.80
N GLU A 71 13.48 4.11 -0.45
CA GLU A 71 14.04 3.83 0.88
C GLU A 71 13.96 5.09 1.76
N LEU A 72 13.79 4.90 3.06
CA LEU A 72 13.70 5.99 4.03
C LEU A 72 15.03 6.20 4.76
N GLU A 73 15.80 7.21 4.35
CA GLU A 73 17.07 7.56 5.01
C GLU A 73 16.86 8.42 6.27
N PHE A 74 15.89 9.34 6.23
CA PHE A 74 15.66 10.34 7.29
C PHE A 74 14.21 10.33 7.79
N PRO A 75 13.86 9.49 8.78
CA PRO A 75 12.47 9.29 9.21
C PRO A 75 11.76 10.55 9.73
N PHE A 76 12.47 11.44 10.42
CA PHE A 76 11.87 12.68 10.95
C PHE A 76 11.52 13.67 9.84
N ALA A 77 12.44 13.88 8.90
CA ALA A 77 12.21 14.71 7.72
C ALA A 77 11.09 14.13 6.85
N PHE A 78 11.07 12.81 6.67
CA PHE A 78 10.01 12.13 5.92
C PHE A 78 8.64 12.32 6.55
N LYS A 79 8.50 12.21 7.88
CA LYS A 79 7.22 12.48 8.56
C LYS A 79 6.75 13.92 8.37
N ALA A 80 7.67 14.88 8.42
CA ALA A 80 7.34 16.28 8.17
C ALA A 80 6.87 16.50 6.72
N TRP A 81 7.57 15.91 5.76
CA TRP A 81 7.17 15.93 4.35
C TRP A 81 5.83 15.21 4.11
N LEU A 82 5.63 14.02 4.67
CA LEU A 82 4.40 13.25 4.50
C LEU A 82 3.17 14.04 4.95
N LYS A 83 3.28 14.83 6.03
CA LYS A 83 2.18 15.72 6.45
C LYS A 83 1.77 16.72 5.38
N THR A 84 2.71 17.23 4.57
CA THR A 84 2.38 18.12 3.45
C THR A 84 1.76 17.38 2.28
N GLN A 85 1.93 16.05 2.21
CA GLN A 85 1.34 15.20 1.18
C GLN A 85 -0.08 14.72 1.49
N ILE A 86 -0.50 14.71 2.76
CA ILE A 86 -1.81 14.18 3.19
C ILE A 86 -2.97 14.80 2.39
N GLN A 87 -2.92 16.10 2.12
CA GLN A 87 -3.97 16.82 1.37
C GLN A 87 -4.15 16.35 -0.08
N PHE A 88 -3.18 15.62 -0.65
CA PHE A 88 -3.25 15.09 -2.00
C PHE A 88 -3.70 13.61 -2.04
N ILE A 89 -3.86 12.97 -0.88
CA ILE A 89 -4.32 11.59 -0.78
C ILE A 89 -5.84 11.59 -0.74
N SER A 90 -6.49 11.11 -1.81
CA SER A 90 -7.95 11.04 -1.81
C SER A 90 -8.47 9.94 -0.89
N THR A 91 -9.56 10.23 -0.21
CA THR A 91 -10.31 9.34 0.68
C THR A 91 -11.37 8.53 -0.09
N ALA A 92 -11.85 7.44 0.51
CA ALA A 92 -12.94 6.64 -0.06
C ALA A 92 -14.23 7.46 -0.19
N SER A 93 -14.52 8.34 0.77
CA SER A 93 -15.66 9.27 0.65
C SER A 93 -15.58 10.14 -0.60
N GLU A 94 -14.41 10.71 -0.90
CA GLU A 94 -14.23 11.59 -2.07
C GLU A 94 -14.35 10.80 -3.38
N VAL A 95 -13.73 9.62 -3.46
CA VAL A 95 -13.80 8.76 -4.65
C VAL A 95 -15.23 8.30 -4.91
N ILE A 96 -15.96 7.89 -3.88
CA ILE A 96 -17.36 7.47 -4.01
C ILE A 96 -18.23 8.65 -4.48
N ALA A 97 -18.04 9.85 -3.90
CA ALA A 97 -18.78 11.04 -4.30
C ALA A 97 -18.50 11.42 -5.76
N PHE A 98 -17.23 11.40 -6.18
CA PHE A 98 -16.83 11.62 -7.57
C PHE A 98 -17.47 10.60 -8.51
N ASN A 99 -17.40 9.31 -8.19
CA ASN A 99 -17.96 8.25 -9.02
C ASN A 99 -19.48 8.40 -9.19
N ARG A 100 -20.20 8.82 -8.14
CA ARG A 100 -21.63 9.10 -8.20
C ARG A 100 -21.92 10.28 -9.15
N LEU A 101 -21.16 11.36 -9.03
CA LEU A 101 -21.31 12.54 -9.89
C LEU A 101 -20.96 12.20 -11.36
N PHE A 102 -19.88 11.48 -11.60
CA PHE A 102 -19.49 11.05 -12.93
C PHE A 102 -20.57 10.19 -13.59
N LYS A 103 -21.12 9.21 -12.87
CA LYS A 103 -22.21 8.36 -13.35
C LYS A 103 -23.49 9.17 -13.63
N SER A 104 -23.83 10.15 -12.78
CA SER A 104 -25.03 10.97 -13.01
C SER A 104 -24.88 11.86 -14.26
N MET A 105 -23.69 12.44 -14.47
CA MET A 105 -23.38 13.20 -15.69
C MET A 105 -23.42 12.31 -16.94
N LYS A 106 -22.85 11.10 -16.86
CA LYS A 106 -22.89 10.13 -17.97
C LYS A 106 -24.33 9.73 -18.30
N LYS A 107 -25.15 9.42 -17.29
CA LYS A 107 -26.58 9.08 -17.47
C LYS A 107 -27.35 10.21 -18.17
N ARG A 108 -27.11 11.47 -17.78
CA ARG A 108 -27.77 12.63 -18.40
C ARG A 108 -27.43 12.80 -19.89
N ARG A 109 -26.21 12.46 -20.29
CA ARG A 109 -25.73 12.65 -21.67
C ARG A 109 -26.15 11.52 -22.63
N GLY A 110 -26.79 10.45 -22.14
CA GLY A 110 -27.27 9.33 -22.97
C GLY A 110 -26.18 8.48 -23.63
N TYR A 111 -24.90 8.79 -23.41
CA TYR A 111 -23.79 8.02 -23.96
C TYR A 111 -23.46 6.82 -23.08
N GLU A 112 -23.98 5.67 -23.48
CA GLU A 112 -23.33 4.36 -23.27
C GLU A 112 -22.13 4.25 -24.23
N GLY A 113 -21.24 5.25 -24.18
CA GLY A 113 -20.02 5.30 -24.98
C GLY A 113 -19.01 4.33 -24.41
N THR A 114 -19.16 3.05 -24.72
CA THR A 114 -18.03 2.15 -24.85
C THR A 114 -17.18 2.72 -25.99
N ILE A 115 -16.13 3.47 -25.66
CA ILE A 115 -15.02 3.62 -26.60
C ILE A 115 -14.50 2.19 -26.75
N LYS A 116 -14.80 1.56 -27.89
CA LYS A 116 -14.18 0.28 -28.24
C LYS A 116 -12.68 0.57 -28.39
N SER A 117 -11.86 -0.07 -27.56
CA SER A 117 -10.42 -0.20 -27.80
C SER A 117 -10.19 -1.12 -28.98
#